data_AF-A0A2X1BDG3-F1
#
_entry.id   AF-A0A2X1BDG3-F1
#
_cell.length_a   1.000
_cell.length_b   1.000
_cell.length_c   1.000
_cell.angle_alpha   90.00
_cell.angle_beta   90.00
_cell.angle_gamma   90.00
#
_symmetry.space_group_name_H-M   'P 1'
#
loop_
_entity.id
_entity.type
_entity.pdbx_description
1 polymer ?
#
loop_
_entity_poly.entity_id
_entity_poly.type
_entity_poly.pdbx_seq_one_letter_code
_entity_poly.pdbx_strand_id
1 'polypeptide(L)'
;MTFRKLFVIGAAVAALGVAGAALAQTSAQKAQIDQAKAAGTVGEQADGYLGFRTPTSDASLRAAVDATNSGRRAAYARSAADAGTSADVAGARMFEAQLLPRISSGQWYRNAQGQWVQR
;
A
#
# COMPACT_ATOMS: atom_id res chain seq x y z
N MET A 1 -21.96 -38.64 -2.85
CA MET A 1 -20.66 -38.74 -3.56
C MET A 1 -20.16 -37.33 -3.83
N THR A 2 -19.16 -36.92 -3.06
CA THR A 2 -18.56 -35.58 -3.03
C THR A 2 -17.74 -35.33 -4.29
N PHE A 3 -18.09 -34.32 -5.10
CA PHE A 3 -17.27 -33.90 -6.22
C PHE A 3 -16.13 -33.00 -5.74
N ARG A 4 -14.95 -33.61 -5.57
CA ARG A 4 -13.66 -32.93 -5.43
C ARG A 4 -13.38 -32.11 -6.68
N LYS A 5 -13.31 -30.78 -6.54
CA LYS A 5 -12.67 -29.89 -7.52
C LYS A 5 -11.19 -29.77 -7.14
N LEU A 6 -10.31 -30.23 -8.02
CA LEU A 6 -8.87 -30.03 -7.91
C LEU A 6 -8.32 -29.41 -9.21
N PHE A 7 -7.26 -28.62 -9.01
CA PHE A 7 -6.27 -28.09 -9.96
C PHE A 7 -6.53 -26.75 -10.68
N VAL A 8 -6.10 -25.68 -9.99
CA VAL A 8 -4.99 -24.77 -10.36
C VAL A 8 -4.65 -24.65 -11.84
N ILE A 9 -4.95 -23.48 -12.46
CA ILE A 9 -4.16 -22.72 -13.48
C ILE A 9 -4.76 -21.29 -13.47
N GLY A 10 -4.05 -20.16 -13.45
CA GLY A 10 -2.63 -19.91 -13.53
C GLY A 10 -2.30 -18.49 -13.04
N ALA A 11 -1.15 -18.36 -12.42
CA ALA A 11 -0.53 -17.09 -12.09
C ALA A 11 -0.09 -16.40 -13.39
N ALA A 12 -0.84 -15.42 -13.85
CA ALA A 12 -0.32 -14.42 -14.79
C ALA A 12 0.39 -13.34 -13.96
N VAL A 13 1.63 -13.64 -13.57
CA VAL A 13 2.60 -12.61 -13.17
C VAL A 13 2.97 -11.84 -14.43
N ALA A 14 2.14 -10.87 -14.81
CA ALA A 14 2.53 -9.86 -15.76
C ALA A 14 3.45 -8.86 -15.04
N ALA A 15 4.74 -9.19 -15.01
CA ALA A 15 5.80 -8.24 -14.79
C ALA A 15 5.83 -7.25 -15.97
N LEU A 16 4.90 -6.30 -15.97
CA LEU A 16 4.94 -5.15 -16.87
C LEU A 16 5.91 -4.13 -16.27
N GLY A 17 7.12 -4.12 -16.84
CA GLY A 17 8.12 -3.09 -16.58
C GLY A 17 7.55 -1.70 -16.83
N VAL A 18 7.41 -0.93 -15.76
CA VAL A 18 7.05 0.50 -15.82
C VAL A 18 8.33 1.29 -16.08
N ALA A 19 8.79 1.28 -17.33
CA ALA A 19 9.70 2.29 -17.85
C ALA A 19 8.88 3.56 -18.10
N GLY A 20 8.68 4.34 -17.05
CA GLY A 20 7.96 5.60 -17.12
C GLY A 20 8.19 6.36 -15.83
N ALA A 21 9.38 6.96 -15.70
CA ALA A 21 9.78 7.90 -14.64
C ALA A 21 8.95 7.82 -13.35
N ALA A 22 8.85 6.62 -12.76
CA ALA A 22 8.51 6.52 -11.36
C ALA A 22 9.72 7.17 -10.69
N LEU A 23 9.50 8.27 -9.98
CA LEU A 23 10.44 8.73 -8.96
C LEU A 23 10.68 7.50 -8.07
N ALA A 24 11.73 6.75 -8.39
CA ALA A 24 11.99 5.47 -7.77
C ALA A 24 12.30 5.83 -6.33
N GLN A 25 11.34 5.55 -5.44
CA GLN A 25 11.51 5.75 -4.02
C GLN A 25 12.85 5.12 -3.65
N THR A 26 13.77 5.93 -3.14
CA THR A 26 15.13 5.45 -2.88
C THR A 26 15.08 4.37 -1.81
N SER A 27 16.06 3.47 -1.80
CA SER A 27 16.19 2.46 -0.73
C SER A 27 16.23 3.12 0.65
N ALA A 28 16.84 4.30 0.75
CA ALA A 28 16.85 5.12 1.97
C ALA A 28 15.45 5.61 2.38
N GLN A 29 14.66 6.15 1.45
CA GLN A 29 13.28 6.58 1.73
C GLN A 29 12.41 5.40 2.17
N LYS A 30 12.59 4.22 1.56
CA LYS A 30 11.91 3.00 1.98
C LYS A 30 12.28 2.59 3.40
N ALA A 31 13.57 2.52 3.70
CA ALA A 31 14.03 2.15 5.04
C ALA A 31 13.50 3.11 6.12
N GLN A 32 13.47 4.41 5.83
CA GLN A 32 12.94 5.43 6.73
C GLN A 32 11.44 5.25 7.00
N ILE A 33 10.64 4.94 5.96
CA ILE A 33 9.20 4.63 6.14
C ILE A 33 9.02 3.35 6.94
N ASP A 34 9.79 2.29 6.65
CA ASP A 34 9.69 1.02 7.36
C ASP A 34 10.00 1.19 8.87
N GLN A 35 11.02 2.00 9.20
CA GLN A 35 11.33 2.38 10.57
C GLN A 35 10.19 3.18 11.22
N ALA A 36 9.62 4.16 10.51
CA ALA A 36 8.51 4.95 11.01
C ALA A 36 7.23 4.10 11.23
N LYS A 37 7.02 3.06 10.42
CA LYS A 37 5.96 2.06 10.61
C LYS A 37 6.19 1.19 11.84
N ALA A 38 7.42 0.74 12.04
CA ALA A 38 7.80 -0.01 13.24
C ALA A 38 7.65 0.83 14.52
N ALA A 39 7.98 2.12 14.45
CA ALA A 39 7.81 3.07 15.57
C ALA A 39 6.34 3.51 15.79
N GLY A 40 5.42 3.17 14.87
CA GLY A 40 4.02 3.57 14.93
C GLY A 40 3.74 5.05 14.61
N THR A 41 4.73 5.78 14.09
CA THR A 41 4.55 7.18 13.62
C THR A 41 3.79 7.23 12.30
N VAL A 42 4.05 6.27 11.42
CA VAL A 42 3.37 6.10 10.13
C VAL A 42 2.63 4.76 10.14
N GLY A 43 1.50 4.68 9.45
CA GLY A 43 0.80 3.42 9.21
C GLY A 43 0.14 3.37 7.85
N GLU A 44 -0.30 2.18 7.44
CA GLU A 44 -1.11 2.00 6.24
C GLU A 44 -2.54 2.47 6.50
N GLN A 45 -3.27 2.86 5.47
CA GLN A 45 -4.66 3.28 5.55
C GLN A 45 -5.53 2.39 4.65
N ALA A 46 -6.79 2.21 5.04
CA ALA A 46 -7.74 1.34 4.33
C ALA A 46 -8.02 1.77 2.87
N ASP A 47 -7.67 2.99 2.50
CA ASP A 47 -7.72 3.52 1.14
C ASP A 47 -6.47 3.16 0.30
N GLY A 48 -5.52 2.44 0.89
CA GLY A 48 -4.29 2.02 0.24
C GLY A 48 -3.13 3.02 0.34
N TYR A 49 -3.22 4.11 1.12
CA TYR A 49 -2.14 5.08 1.30
C TYR A 49 -1.41 4.94 2.65
N LEU A 50 -0.27 5.63 2.79
CA LEU A 50 0.38 5.84 4.07
C LEU A 50 -0.19 7.08 4.76
N GLY A 51 -0.31 7.03 6.09
CA GLY A 51 -0.74 8.15 6.92
C GLY A 51 0.13 8.33 8.16
N PHE A 52 0.25 9.58 8.62
CA PHE A 52 0.88 9.89 9.90
C PHE A 52 -0.11 9.67 11.04
N ARG A 53 0.18 8.70 11.91
CA ARG A 53 -0.59 8.46 13.14
C ARG A 53 -0.21 9.48 14.21
N THR A 54 1.07 9.82 14.31
CA THR A 54 1.56 10.87 15.19
C THR A 54 2.14 12.01 14.38
N PRO A 55 1.97 13.27 14.81
CA PRO A 55 2.63 14.41 14.17
C PRO A 55 4.15 14.21 14.10
N THR A 56 4.77 14.73 13.04
CA THR A 56 6.23 14.73 12.89
C THR A 56 6.70 16.04 12.29
N SER A 57 7.83 16.56 12.78
CA SER A 57 8.55 17.69 12.19
C SER A 57 9.58 17.26 11.13
N ASP A 58 9.87 15.96 11.03
CA ASP A 58 10.85 15.40 10.11
C ASP A 58 10.42 15.64 8.65
N ALA A 59 11.18 16.50 7.96
CA ALA A 59 10.93 16.86 6.57
C ALA A 59 11.27 15.73 5.60
N SER A 60 12.31 14.93 5.86
CA SER A 60 12.67 13.82 4.99
C SER A 60 11.66 12.70 5.09
N LEU A 61 11.10 12.44 6.28
CA LEU A 61 10.02 11.48 6.45
C LEU A 61 8.73 11.92 5.73
N ARG A 62 8.34 13.19 5.85
CA ARG A 62 7.20 13.74 5.10
C ARG A 62 7.39 13.62 3.59
N ALA A 63 8.57 13.98 3.08
CA ALA A 63 8.88 13.87 1.67
C ALA A 63 8.85 12.40 1.19
N ALA A 64 9.36 11.47 1.99
CA ALA A 64 9.31 10.05 1.65
C ALA A 64 7.86 9.54 1.57
N VAL A 65 7.03 9.84 2.56
CA VAL A 65 5.61 9.43 2.59
C VAL A 65 4.84 10.01 1.41
N ASP A 66 5.05 11.29 1.08
CA ASP A 66 4.39 11.91 -0.07
C ASP A 66 4.85 11.29 -1.40
N ALA A 67 6.15 11.04 -1.58
CA ALA A 67 6.67 10.36 -2.77
C ALA A 67 6.05 8.98 -2.95
N THR A 68 5.96 8.17 -1.87
CA THR A 68 5.29 6.86 -1.90
C THR A 68 3.82 6.99 -2.27
N ASN A 69 3.10 7.91 -1.63
CA ASN A 69 1.67 8.11 -1.88
C ASN A 69 1.43 8.62 -3.30
N SER A 70 2.33 9.43 -3.87
CA SER A 70 2.27 9.87 -5.28
C SER A 70 2.43 8.69 -6.24
N GLY A 71 3.41 7.81 -5.99
CA GLY A 71 3.57 6.58 -6.75
C GLY A 71 2.35 5.67 -6.68
N ARG A 72 1.77 5.50 -5.48
CA ARG A 72 0.54 4.74 -5.28
C ARG A 72 -0.66 5.36 -5.99
N ARG A 73 -0.83 6.70 -5.96
CA ARG A 73 -1.89 7.41 -6.70
C ARG A 73 -1.82 7.09 -8.20
N ALA A 74 -0.64 7.20 -8.79
CA ALA A 74 -0.45 6.88 -10.21
C ALA A 74 -0.75 5.40 -10.52
N ALA A 75 -0.28 4.48 -9.66
CA ALA A 75 -0.53 3.05 -9.82
C ALA A 75 -2.02 2.69 -9.69
N TYR A 76 -2.72 3.27 -8.71
CA TYR A 76 -4.14 3.03 -8.50
C TYR A 76 -4.99 3.63 -9.61
N ALA A 77 -4.66 4.83 -10.09
CA ALA A 77 -5.32 5.43 -11.24
C ALA A 77 -5.18 4.55 -12.50
N ARG A 78 -3.99 3.99 -12.75
CA ARG A 78 -3.78 3.08 -13.88
C ARG A 78 -4.53 1.77 -13.71
N SER A 79 -4.39 1.12 -12.55
CA SER A 79 -5.11 -0.12 -12.25
C SER A 79 -6.63 0.05 -12.32
N ALA A 80 -7.14 1.22 -11.93
CA ALA A 80 -8.55 1.54 -11.98
C ALA A 80 -9.04 1.71 -13.42
N ALA A 81 -8.28 2.42 -14.26
CA ALA A 81 -8.58 2.56 -15.69
C ALA A 81 -8.61 1.21 -16.40
N ASP A 82 -7.61 0.35 -16.14
CA ASP A 82 -7.51 -0.98 -16.74
C ASP A 82 -8.68 -1.90 -16.32
N ALA A 83 -9.19 -1.73 -15.10
CA ALA A 83 -10.28 -2.53 -14.54
C ALA A 83 -11.68 -1.91 -14.68
N GLY A 84 -11.81 -0.72 -15.28
CA GLY A 84 -13.08 0.00 -15.40
C GLY A 84 -13.70 0.39 -14.04
N THR A 85 -12.86 0.75 -13.07
CA THR A 85 -13.29 1.15 -11.72
C THR A 85 -12.69 2.50 -11.30
N SER A 86 -12.89 2.93 -10.04
CA SER A 86 -12.28 4.16 -9.51
C SER A 86 -10.94 3.89 -8.83
N ALA A 87 -10.07 4.91 -8.78
CA ALA A 87 -8.79 4.83 -8.08
C ALA A 87 -8.96 4.49 -6.59
N ASP A 88 -10.03 4.98 -5.96
CA ASP A 88 -10.35 4.67 -4.56
C ASP A 88 -10.64 3.18 -4.36
N VAL A 89 -11.41 2.57 -5.27
CA VAL A 89 -11.68 1.12 -5.24
C VAL A 89 -10.39 0.32 -5.46
N ALA A 90 -9.53 0.76 -6.38
CA ALA A 90 -8.23 0.11 -6.61
C ALA A 90 -7.33 0.19 -5.37
N GLY A 91 -7.28 1.35 -4.71
CA GLY A 91 -6.52 1.56 -3.48
C GLY A 91 -7.02 0.71 -2.31
N ALA A 92 -8.33 0.68 -2.08
CA ALA A 92 -8.94 -0.17 -1.04
C ALA A 92 -8.68 -1.67 -1.29
N ARG A 93 -8.81 -2.13 -2.54
CA ARG A 93 -8.46 -3.51 -2.91
C ARG A 93 -6.98 -3.81 -2.70
N MET A 94 -6.09 -2.88 -3.04
CA MET A 94 -4.66 -3.02 -2.78
C MET A 94 -4.39 -3.16 -1.27
N PHE A 95 -5.08 -2.36 -0.46
CA PHE A 95 -4.97 -2.46 1.00
C PHE A 95 -5.34 -3.85 1.49
N GLU A 96 -6.54 -4.33 1.16
CA GLU A 96 -7.04 -5.63 1.62
C GLU A 96 -6.18 -6.80 1.12
N ALA A 97 -5.84 -6.79 -0.17
CA ALA A 97 -5.19 -7.93 -0.81
C ALA A 97 -3.68 -8.01 -0.54
N GLN A 98 -3.01 -6.87 -0.36
CA GLN A 98 -1.53 -6.85 -0.29
C GLN A 98 -0.96 -6.10 0.91
N LEU A 99 -1.52 -4.96 1.32
CA LEU A 99 -0.92 -4.16 2.38
C LEU A 99 -1.25 -4.73 3.75
N LEU A 100 -2.53 -4.96 4.05
CA LEU A 100 -3.03 -5.45 5.33
C LEU A 100 -2.36 -6.78 5.77
N PRO A 101 -2.21 -7.80 4.90
CA PRO A 101 -1.52 -9.03 5.28
C PRO A 101 -0.04 -8.83 5.66
N ARG A 102 0.60 -7.76 5.17
CA ARG A 102 2.02 -7.44 5.37
C ARG A 102 2.31 -6.53 6.56
N ILE A 103 1.30 -5.95 7.20
CA ILE A 103 1.48 -5.08 8.36
C ILE A 103 1.99 -5.93 9.52
N SER A 104 3.17 -5.74 10.09
CA SER A 104 3.63 -6.65 11.16
C SER A 104 2.87 -6.44 12.48
N SER A 105 2.86 -7.44 13.37
CA SER A 105 2.32 -7.25 14.72
C SER A 105 3.03 -6.07 15.41
N GLY A 106 2.27 -5.25 16.13
CA GLY A 106 2.74 -4.02 16.75
C GLY A 106 2.72 -2.80 15.82
N GLN A 107 2.62 -2.97 14.50
CA GLN A 107 2.42 -1.86 13.56
C GLN A 107 0.96 -1.42 13.51
N TRP A 108 0.76 -0.21 13.02
CA TRP A 108 -0.55 0.44 13.00
C TRP A 108 -1.09 0.60 11.59
N TYR A 109 -2.42 0.56 11.47
CA TYR A 109 -3.15 0.93 10.27
C TYR A 109 -4.42 1.68 10.60
N ARG A 110 -4.91 2.50 9.67
CA ARG A 110 -6.18 3.21 9.80
C ARG A 110 -7.26 2.41 9.09
N ASN A 111 -8.27 1.95 9.83
CA ASN A 111 -9.39 1.19 9.27
C ASN A 111 -10.33 2.10 8.43
N ALA A 112 -11.31 1.50 7.75
CA ALA A 112 -12.27 2.22 6.92
C ALA A 112 -13.16 3.19 7.72
N GLN A 113 -13.31 2.97 9.03
CA GLN A 113 -14.00 3.86 9.97
C GLN A 113 -13.12 5.06 10.41
N GLY A 114 -11.88 5.14 9.90
CA GLY A 114 -10.95 6.22 10.21
C GLY A 114 -10.24 6.09 11.56
N GLN A 115 -10.33 4.93 12.21
CA GLN A 115 -9.69 4.64 13.50
C GLN A 115 -8.33 3.99 13.30
N TRP A 116 -7.34 4.39 14.10
CA TRP A 116 -6.06 3.71 14.15
C TRP A 116 -6.17 2.42 14.96
N VAL A 117 -5.80 1.30 14.33
CA VAL A 117 -5.82 -0.05 14.89
C VAL A 117 -4.39 -0.61 14.85
N GLN A 118 -3.99 -1.28 15.92
CA GLN A 118 -2.72 -2.00 15.98
C GLN A 118 -2.95 -3.45 15.54
N ARG A 119 -2.04 -4.01 14.75
CA ARG A 119 -2.08 -5.43 14.37
C ARG A 119 -1.49 -6.34 15.44
#